data_AF-A0A7V5S6U9-F1
#
_entry.id   AF-A0A7V5S6U9-F1
#
_cell.length_a   1.000
_cell.length_b   1.000
_cell.length_c   1.000
_cell.angle_alpha   90.00
_cell.angle_beta   90.00
_cell.angle_gamma   90.00
#
_symmetry.space_group_name_H-M   'P 1'
#
loop_
_entity.id
_entity.type
_entity.pdbx_description
1 polymer ?
#
loop_
_entity_poly.entity_id
_entity_poly.type
_entity_poly.pdbx_seq_one_letter_code
_entity_poly.pdbx_strand_id
1 'polypeptide(L)' 'MYIELLKSKIHRATITGTDLHYEGSLTLDSLLMEAAEILPFEKVDVVNINNGSRLQTYVIAGPAGSG' A
#
# COMPACT_ATOMS: atom_id res chain seq x y z
N MET A 1 27.67 -8.77 2.09
CA MET A 1 26.75 -8.18 3.10
C MET A 1 25.69 -7.40 2.35
N TYR A 2 24.42 -7.64 2.63
CA TYR A 2 23.29 -6.90 2.05
C TYR A 2 22.64 -6.06 3.16
N ILE A 3 22.18 -4.85 2.83
CA ILE A 3 21.42 -3.98 3.73
C ILE A 3 20.04 -3.74 3.13
N GLU A 4 19.02 -3.63 3.99
CA GLU A 4 17.67 -3.27 3.58
C GLU A 4 17.45 -1.77 3.77
N LEU A 5 16.99 -1.10 2.73
CA LEU A 5 16.67 0.32 2.72
C LEU A 5 15.20 0.49 2.34
N LEU A 6 14.57 1.53 2.88
CA LEU A 6 13.23 1.91 2.46
C LEU A 6 13.30 2.48 1.04
N LYS A 7 12.69 1.79 0.08
CA LYS A 7 12.58 2.25 -1.32
C LYS A 7 11.71 3.50 -1.41
N SER A 8 10.49 3.44 -0.88
CA SER A 8 9.51 4.52 -0.97
C SER A 8 8.44 4.45 0.13
N LYS A 9 7.64 5.51 0.27
CA LYS A 9 6.50 5.53 1.22
C LYS A 9 5.37 6.42 0.71
N ILE A 10 4.14 6.04 1.04
CA ILE A 10 2.98 6.93 1.00
C ILE A 10 2.66 7.33 2.44
N HIS A 11 2.78 8.62 2.74
CA HIS A 11 2.65 9.11 4.11
C HIS A 11 1.22 9.56 4.41
N ARG A 12 0.62 9.00 5.46
CA ARG A 12 -0.70 9.39 5.99
C ARG A 12 -1.84 9.28 4.96
N ALA A 13 -1.81 8.25 4.13
CA ALA A 13 -2.98 7.86 3.35
C ALA A 13 -4.17 7.53 4.28
N THR A 14 -5.38 7.74 3.77
CA THR A 14 -6.62 7.43 4.47
C THR A 14 -7.26 6.22 3.82
N ILE A 15 -7.72 5.26 4.62
CA ILE A 15 -8.43 4.09 4.11
C ILE A 15 -9.75 4.53 3.49
N THR A 16 -9.96 4.24 2.21
CA THR A 16 -11.17 4.58 1.46
C THR A 16 -12.23 3.48 1.49
N GLY A 17 -11.82 2.23 1.76
CA GLY A 17 -12.73 1.09 1.88
C GLY A 17 -12.06 -0.14 2.48
N THR A 18 -12.87 -1.06 3.01
CA THR A 18 -12.43 -2.35 3.55
C THR A 18 -13.48 -3.41 3.25
N ASP A 19 -13.03 -4.59 2.81
CA ASP A 19 -13.90 -5.74 2.55
C ASP A 19 -13.25 -7.00 3.16
N LEU A 20 -13.99 -7.69 4.02
CA LEU A 20 -13.54 -8.91 4.70
C LEU A 20 -13.43 -10.11 3.75
N HIS A 21 -14.22 -10.13 2.69
CA HIS A 21 -14.29 -11.22 1.72
C HIS A 21 -13.49 -10.95 0.45
N TYR A 22 -12.85 -9.78 0.36
CA TYR A 22 -11.92 -9.48 -0.71
C TYR A 22 -10.69 -10.40 -0.60
N GLU A 23 -10.35 -11.06 -1.71
CA GLU A 23 -9.19 -11.95 -1.80
C GLU A 23 -7.89 -11.14 -1.70
N GLY A 24 -7.48 -10.93 -0.44
CA GLY A 24 -6.24 -10.38 0.08
C GLY A 24 -5.36 -9.55 -0.87
N SER A 25 -5.23 -8.26 -0.59
CA SER A 25 -4.16 -7.34 -1.01
C SER A 25 -4.50 -5.93 -0.50
N LEU A 26 -3.74 -4.93 -0.89
CA LEU A 26 -4.13 -3.52 -0.78
C LEU A 26 -4.36 -2.94 -2.18
N THR A 27 -5.61 -2.63 -2.53
CA THR A 27 -5.88 -1.81 -3.72
C THR A 27 -5.37 -0.39 -3.47
N LEU A 28 -4.57 0.15 -4.39
CA LEU A 28 -3.95 1.46 -4.26
C LEU A 28 -4.11 2.26 -5.56
N ASP A 29 -4.50 3.53 -5.47
CA ASP A 29 -4.56 4.45 -6.61
C ASP A 29 -3.27 4.37 -7.44
N SER A 30 -3.42 4.09 -8.73
CA SER A 30 -2.30 3.97 -9.66
C SER A 30 -1.44 5.23 -9.76
N LEU A 31 -1.99 6.44 -9.51
CA LEU A 31 -1.21 7.68 -9.46
C LEU A 31 -0.33 7.75 -8.21
N LEU A 32 -0.81 7.23 -7.07
CA LEU A 32 0.01 7.12 -5.86
C LEU A 32 1.09 6.06 -5.99
N MET A 33 0.78 4.96 -6.67
CA MET A 33 1.77 3.93 -7.02
C MET A 33 2.89 4.51 -7.88
N GLU A 34 2.54 5.23 -8.95
CA GLU A 34 3.52 5.89 -9.82
C GLU A 34 4.38 6.89 -9.06
N ALA A 35 3.77 7.78 -8.27
CA ALA A 35 4.48 8.79 -7.48
C ALA A 35 5.42 8.20 -6.42
N ALA A 36 5.11 7.01 -5.89
CA ALA A 36 5.93 6.30 -4.92
C ALA A 36 6.78 5.18 -5.56
N GLU A 37 6.81 5.07 -6.89
CA GLU A 37 7.52 4.01 -7.62
C GLU A 37 7.15 2.59 -7.16
N ILE A 38 5.93 2.35 -6.70
CA ILE A 38 5.45 1.05 -6.25
C ILE A 38 4.87 0.28 -7.45
N LEU A 39 5.33 -0.95 -7.66
CA LEU A 39 4.85 -1.81 -8.74
C LEU A 39 3.65 -2.66 -8.31
N PRO A 40 2.75 -3.05 -9.24
CA PRO A 40 1.75 -4.07 -8.96
C PRO A 40 2.40 -5.35 -8.43
N PHE A 41 1.79 -5.96 -7.42
CA PHE A 41 2.28 -7.13 -6.70
C PHE A 41 3.56 -6.91 -5.88
N GLU A 42 4.03 -5.67 -5.71
CA GLU A 42 5.14 -5.36 -4.82
C GLU A 42 4.73 -5.54 -3.36
N LYS A 43 5.60 -6.17 -2.57
CA LYS A 43 5.42 -6.33 -1.12
C LYS A 43 5.48 -4.95 -0.45
N VAL A 44 4.51 -4.66 0.40
CA VAL A 44 4.41 -3.43 1.18
C VAL A 44 4.20 -3.71 2.66
N ASP A 45 4.68 -2.79 3.49
CA ASP A 45 4.36 -2.71 4.90
C ASP A 45 3.26 -1.66 5.12
N VAL A 46 2.15 -2.06 5.74
CA VAL A 46 1.07 -1.14 6.10
C VAL A 46 1.11 -0.91 7.61
N VAL A 47 1.25 0.35 8.01
CA VAL A 47 1.34 0.78 9.42
C VAL A 47 0.15 1.66 9.75
N ASN A 48 -0.79 1.13 10.53
CA ASN A 48 -2.00 1.86 10.91
C ASN A 48 -1.73 2.72 12.16
N ILE A 49 -1.79 4.04 11.99
CA ILE A 49 -1.51 5.00 13.07
C ILE A 49 -2.65 5.10 14.10
N ASN A 50 -3.87 4.67 13.77
CA ASN A 50 -5.02 4.79 14.66
C ASN A 50 -5.05 3.70 15.73
N ASN A 51 -4.52 2.51 15.43
CA ASN A 51 -4.55 1.36 16.35
C ASN A 51 -3.20 0.64 16.52
N GLY A 52 -2.15 1.08 15.81
CA GLY A 52 -0.81 0.50 15.89
C GLY A 52 -0.64 -0.83 15.15
N SER A 53 -1.67 -1.34 14.46
CA SER A 53 -1.57 -2.58 13.69
C SER A 53 -0.56 -2.45 12.55
N ARG A 54 0.18 -3.54 12.32
CA ARG A 54 1.17 -3.66 11.25
C ARG A 54 0.92 -4.95 10.49
N LEU A 55 0.85 -4.85 9.17
CA LEU A 55 0.68 -6.01 8.30
C LEU A 55 1.60 -5.89 7.09
N GLN A 56 1.98 -7.04 6.54
CA GLN A 56 2.68 -7.13 5.27
C GLN A 56 1.71 -7.72 4.26
N THR A 57 1.64 -7.11 3.09
CA THR A 57 0.82 -7.60 1.98
C THR A 57 1.45 -7.16 0.66
N TYR A 58 0.72 -7.24 -0.43
CA TYR A 58 1.11 -6.70 -1.73
C TYR A 58 0.04 -5.75 -2.26
N VAL A 59 0.39 -4.93 -3.24
CA VAL A 59 -0.54 -3.96 -3.84
C VAL A 59 -1.16 -4.45 -5.15
N ILE A 60 -2.40 -4.05 -5.40
CA ILE A 60 -3.07 -4.15 -6.71
C ILE A 60 -3.44 -2.73 -7.15
N ALA A 61 -3.27 -2.45 -8.44
CA ALA A 61 -3.59 -1.13 -8.98
C ALA A 61 -5.10 -0.86 -8.96
N GLY A 62 -5.50 0.23 -8.32
CA GLY A 62 -6.84 0.81 -8.37
C GLY A 62 -6.97 1.87 -9.48
N PRO A 63 -8.20 2.36 -9.71
CA PRO A 63 -8.46 3.42 -10.68
C PRO A 63 -7.62 4.68 -10.40
N ALA A 64 -7.08 5.31 -11.44
CA ALA A 64 -6.29 6.54 -11.31
C ALA A 64 -7.14 7.69 -10.73
N GLY A 65 -6.63 8.35 -9.69
CA GLY A 65 -7.30 9.48 -9.04
C GLY A 65 -8.47 9.09 -8.13
N SER A 66 -8.61 7.81 -7.79
CA SER A 66 -9.60 7.36 -6.80
C SER A 66 -9.32 7.84 -5.38
N GLY A 67 -8.07 8.26 -5.11
CA GLY A 67 -7.54 8.35 -3.75
C GLY A 67 -7.27 6.97 -3.16
#